data_AF-A0A7L2YQN2-F1
#
_entry.id   AF-A0A7L2YQN2-F1
#
_cell.length_a   1.000
_cell.length_b   1.000
_cell.length_c   1.000
_cell.angle_alpha   90.00
_cell.angle_beta   90.00
_cell.angle_gamma   90.00
#
_symmetry.space_group_name_H-M   'P 1'
#
loop_
_entity.id
_entity.type
_entity.pdbx_description
1 polymer ?
#
loop_
_entity_poly.entity_id
_entity_poly.type
_entity_poly.pdbx_seq_one_letter_code
_entity_poly.pdbx_strand_id
1 'polypeptide(L)'
;MAGFLDNFRWPECECIDWSERRNAIASIVAGVLFFTGWWIMIDAAVVYPRPEQMNHAFHTCGVFSTLAFFMINAVSNAQVRGDSYSDGCLGRTGARIWLFIGFMLMFGSLIASMWILFGAYVTQNTNVYPGLAVFFQNALIFFSTLIYKFGRTEELWG
;
A
#
# COMPACT_ATOMS: atom_id res chain seq x y z
N MET A 1 -9.15 -11.46 39.33
CA MET A 1 -9.10 -10.47 40.42
C MET A 1 -9.16 -9.08 39.80
N ALA A 2 -10.17 -8.29 40.19
CA ALA A 2 -10.47 -6.88 39.88
C ALA A 2 -10.54 -6.48 38.38
N GLY A 3 -11.69 -6.38 37.71
CA GLY A 3 -13.08 -6.34 38.20
C GLY A 3 -13.59 -4.94 38.58
N PHE A 4 -12.98 -3.85 38.11
CA PHE A 4 -13.52 -2.48 38.29
C PHE A 4 -13.71 -1.71 36.97
N LEU A 5 -13.04 -2.12 35.87
CA LEU A 5 -13.16 -1.45 34.56
C LEU A 5 -13.98 -2.25 33.53
N ASP A 6 -14.35 -3.50 33.81
CA ASP A 6 -15.21 -4.31 32.91
C ASP A 6 -16.69 -3.87 32.91
N ASN A 7 -17.06 -2.90 33.75
CA ASN A 7 -18.44 -2.39 33.85
C ASN A 7 -18.66 -1.06 33.12
N PHE A 8 -17.63 -0.50 32.45
CA PHE A 8 -17.83 0.64 31.55
C PHE A 8 -18.04 0.14 30.11
N ARG A 9 -19.09 -0.68 29.91
CA ARG A 9 -19.71 -0.82 28.58
C ARG A 9 -20.37 0.53 28.28
N TRP A 10 -19.60 1.41 27.65
CA TRP A 10 -20.19 2.54 26.94
C TRP A 10 -21.26 1.94 26.01
N PRO A 11 -22.51 2.43 26.02
CA PRO A 11 -23.50 1.92 25.09
C PRO A 11 -22.92 2.10 23.69
N GLU A 12 -22.68 1.00 22.99
CA GLU A 12 -22.35 1.03 21.57
C GLU A 12 -23.46 1.83 20.92
N CYS A 13 -23.13 3.05 20.50
CA CYS A 13 -24.06 3.93 19.85
C CYS A 13 -24.27 3.35 18.45
N GLU A 14 -25.18 2.38 18.33
CA GLU A 14 -25.65 1.74 17.08
C GLU A 14 -26.20 2.76 16.06
N CYS A 15 -26.25 4.05 16.41
CA CYS A 15 -26.72 5.14 15.57
C CYS A 15 -25.65 5.70 14.61
N ILE A 16 -24.37 5.36 14.80
CA ILE A 16 -23.29 5.74 13.89
C ILE A 16 -22.51 4.48 13.53
N ASP A 17 -22.62 4.09 12.26
CA ASP A 17 -21.89 2.97 11.68
C ASP A 17 -20.41 3.38 11.49
N TRP A 18 -19.68 3.46 12.61
CA TRP A 18 -18.33 4.01 12.67
C TRP A 18 -17.33 3.14 11.89
N SER A 19 -17.58 1.84 11.82
CA SER A 19 -16.79 0.89 11.03
C SER A 19 -16.99 1.12 9.53
N GLU A 20 -18.24 1.24 9.05
CA GLU A 20 -18.53 1.57 7.66
C GLU A 20 -17.95 2.93 7.25
N ARG A 21 -18.14 3.95 8.09
CA ARG A 21 -17.58 5.29 7.83
C ARG A 21 -16.06 5.26 7.77
N ARG A 22 -15.41 4.50 8.66
CA ARG A 22 -13.94 4.34 8.65
C ARG A 22 -13.47 3.61 7.40
N ASN A 23 -14.18 2.55 6.99
CA ASN A 23 -13.87 1.81 5.77
C ASN A 23 -13.96 2.69 4.53
N ALA A 24 -15.03 3.49 4.43
CA ALA A 24 -15.22 4.44 3.33
C ALA A 24 -14.09 5.48 3.28
N ILE A 25 -13.77 6.11 4.42
CA ILE A 25 -12.68 7.10 4.49
C ILE A 25 -11.33 6.46 4.14
N ALA A 26 -11.01 5.28 4.71
CA ALA A 26 -9.76 4.58 4.43
C ALA A 26 -9.63 4.22 2.94
N SER A 27 -10.70 3.76 2.31
CA SER A 27 -10.71 3.47 0.87
C SER A 27 -10.56 4.73 0.01
N ILE A 28 -11.22 5.84 0.36
CA ILE A 28 -11.07 7.11 -0.36
C ILE A 28 -9.63 7.63 -0.24
N VAL A 29 -9.09 7.69 0.98
CA VAL A 29 -7.72 8.18 1.22
C VAL A 29 -6.69 7.31 0.49
N ALA A 30 -6.83 5.99 0.57
CA ALA A 30 -5.95 5.09 -0.17
C ALA A 30 -6.06 5.30 -1.68
N GLY A 31 -7.27 5.45 -2.22
CA GLY A 31 -7.50 5.71 -3.65
C GLY A 31 -6.86 7.02 -4.12
N VAL A 32 -7.01 8.10 -3.33
CA VAL A 32 -6.39 9.39 -3.62
C VAL A 32 -4.86 9.28 -3.61
N LEU A 33 -4.26 8.61 -2.62
CA LEU A 33 -2.81 8.43 -2.56
C LEU A 33 -2.27 7.58 -3.73
N PHE A 34 -2.99 6.52 -4.12
CA PHE A 34 -2.60 5.71 -5.27
C PHE A 34 -2.67 6.53 -6.56
N PHE A 35 -3.75 7.29 -6.75
CA PHE A 35 -3.94 8.16 -7.90
C PHE A 35 -2.85 9.25 -7.96
N THR A 36 -2.57 9.94 -6.85
CA THR A 36 -1.53 10.98 -6.83
C THR A 36 -0.14 10.42 -7.11
N GLY A 37 0.17 9.21 -6.63
CA GLY A 37 1.42 8.52 -6.95
C GLY A 37 1.61 8.31 -8.45
N TRP A 38 0.59 7.81 -9.15
CA TRP A 38 0.63 7.64 -10.61
C TRP A 38 0.59 8.96 -11.37
N TRP A 39 -0.15 9.95 -10.87
CA TRP A 39 -0.23 11.27 -11.47
C TRP A 39 1.14 11.96 -11.50
N ILE A 40 1.88 11.94 -10.40
CA ILE A 40 3.26 12.48 -10.32
C ILE A 40 4.18 11.79 -11.33
N MET A 41 4.03 10.47 -11.51
CA MET A 41 4.85 9.73 -12.46
C MET A 41 4.53 10.11 -13.91
N ILE A 42 3.25 10.31 -14.24
CA ILE A 42 2.83 10.74 -15.57
C ILE A 42 3.34 12.16 -15.87
N ASP A 43 3.22 13.07 -14.91
CA ASP A 43 3.75 14.44 -15.04
C ASP A 43 5.26 14.42 -15.34
N ALA A 44 6.04 13.66 -14.56
CA ALA A 44 7.47 13.50 -14.79
C ALA A 44 7.80 12.86 -16.16
N ALA A 45 7.01 11.86 -16.60
CA ALA A 45 7.21 11.23 -17.91
C ALA A 45 6.95 12.18 -19.08
N VAL A 46 5.99 13.10 -18.94
CA VAL A 46 5.68 14.11 -19.96
C VAL A 46 6.75 15.20 -20.01
N VAL A 47 7.26 15.64 -18.86
CA VAL A 47 8.29 16.69 -18.80
C VAL A 47 9.67 16.18 -19.23
N TYR A 48 9.98 14.91 -18.95
CA TYR A 48 11.28 14.28 -19.23
C TYR A 48 11.16 13.08 -20.18
N PRO A 49 10.79 13.30 -21.47
CA PRO A 49 10.53 12.22 -22.42
C PRO A 49 11.82 11.54 -22.91
N ARG A 50 12.99 12.14 -22.69
CA ARG A 50 14.26 11.62 -23.19
C ARG A 50 14.83 10.58 -22.23
N PRO A 51 15.31 9.42 -22.75
CA PRO A 51 15.84 8.34 -21.91
C PRO A 51 17.10 8.72 -21.12
N GLU A 52 17.84 9.73 -21.57
CA GLU A 52 18.99 10.31 -20.86
C GLU A 52 18.59 11.05 -19.57
N GLN A 53 17.37 11.59 -19.52
CA GLN A 53 16.86 12.35 -18.37
C GLN A 53 16.06 11.47 -17.44
N MET A 54 15.31 10.51 -17.99
CA MET A 54 14.61 9.50 -17.22
C MET A 54 14.68 8.15 -17.94
N ASN A 55 15.46 7.23 -17.37
CA ASN A 55 15.59 5.90 -17.94
C ASN A 55 14.24 5.17 -17.83
N HIS A 56 13.79 4.57 -18.92
CA HIS A 56 12.55 3.79 -18.94
C HIS A 56 12.52 2.66 -17.91
N ALA A 57 13.69 2.14 -17.50
CA ALA A 57 13.81 1.15 -16.44
C ALA A 57 13.31 1.65 -15.08
N PHE A 58 13.31 2.96 -14.82
CA PHE A 58 12.87 3.53 -13.54
C PHE A 58 11.35 3.41 -13.34
N HIS A 59 10.56 3.34 -14.42
CA HIS A 59 9.11 3.08 -14.33
C HIS A 59 8.80 1.71 -13.72
N THR A 60 9.67 0.72 -13.93
CA THR A 60 9.51 -0.65 -13.42
C THR A 60 9.35 -0.67 -11.89
N CYS A 61 10.00 0.27 -11.20
CA CYS A 61 9.89 0.42 -9.75
C CYS A 61 8.44 0.71 -9.31
N GLY A 62 7.79 1.68 -9.95
CA GLY A 62 6.38 2.02 -9.71
C GLY A 62 5.41 0.90 -10.10
N VAL A 63 5.73 0.12 -11.15
CA VAL A 63 4.94 -1.05 -11.55
C VAL A 63 4.99 -2.14 -10.47
N PHE A 64 6.18 -2.46 -9.95
CA PHE A 64 6.30 -3.45 -8.85
C PHE A 64 5.60 -2.98 -7.57
N SER A 65 5.67 -1.69 -7.24
CA SER A 65 4.88 -1.10 -6.15
C SER A 65 3.37 -1.32 -6.35
N THR A 66 2.88 -1.13 -7.57
CA THR A 66 1.46 -1.30 -7.89
C THR A 66 1.02 -2.77 -7.84
N LEU A 67 1.86 -3.69 -8.33
CA LEU A 67 1.62 -5.12 -8.18
C LEU A 67 1.55 -5.51 -6.70
N ALA A 68 2.49 -5.02 -5.89
CA ALA A 68 2.48 -5.25 -4.45
C ALA A 68 1.23 -4.70 -3.76
N PHE A 69 0.75 -3.50 -4.14
CA PHE A 69 -0.50 -2.93 -3.66
C PHE A 69 -1.67 -3.90 -3.89
N PHE A 70 -1.83 -4.44 -5.10
CA PHE A 70 -2.89 -5.41 -5.37
C PHE A 70 -2.69 -6.73 -4.63
N MET A 71 -1.46 -7.25 -4.57
CA MET A 71 -1.17 -8.50 -3.87
C MET A 71 -1.52 -8.45 -2.38
N ILE A 72 -1.18 -7.34 -1.70
CA ILE A 72 -1.42 -7.17 -0.26
C ILE A 72 -2.91 -6.94 0.02
N ASN A 73 -3.57 -6.11 -0.80
CA ASN A 73 -4.96 -5.70 -0.59
C ASN A 73 -5.99 -6.69 -1.13
N ALA A 74 -5.61 -7.62 -2.00
CA ALA A 74 -6.50 -8.68 -2.50
C ALA A 74 -6.71 -9.82 -1.48
N VAL A 75 -5.78 -10.02 -0.54
CA VAL A 75 -5.90 -11.05 0.50
C VAL A 75 -6.69 -10.47 1.66
N SER A 76 -7.76 -11.15 2.09
CA SER A 76 -8.51 -10.75 3.30
C SER A 76 -7.71 -11.02 4.57
N ASN A 77 -7.89 -10.21 5.60
CA ASN A 77 -7.35 -10.43 6.94
C ASN A 77 -7.88 -11.74 7.57
N ALA A 78 -9.12 -12.16 7.24
CA ALA A 78 -9.69 -13.43 7.68
C ALA A 78 -8.89 -14.66 7.17
N GLN A 79 -8.45 -14.64 5.90
CA GLN A 79 -7.61 -15.69 5.33
C GLN A 79 -6.23 -15.80 6.00
N VAL A 80 -5.70 -14.70 6.55
CA VAL A 80 -4.42 -14.68 7.29
C VAL A 80 -4.58 -15.24 8.70
N ARG A 81 -5.69 -14.86 9.37
CA ARG A 81 -6.06 -15.33 10.71
C ARG A 81 -6.39 -16.82 10.71
N GLY A 82 -6.94 -17.33 9.61
CA GLY A 82 -7.30 -18.73 9.46
C GLY A 82 -8.74 -19.03 9.88
N ASP A 83 -9.60 -18.01 9.87
CA ASP A 83 -11.02 -18.13 10.24
C ASP A 83 -11.89 -18.61 9.06
N SER A 84 -11.30 -18.80 7.87
CA SER A 84 -12.00 -19.32 6.69
C SER A 84 -12.10 -20.84 6.73
N TYR A 85 -13.31 -21.38 6.79
CA TYR A 85 -13.65 -22.83 6.80
C TYR A 85 -13.34 -23.59 5.48
N SER A 86 -12.73 -22.95 4.49
CA SER A 86 -12.44 -23.52 3.17
C SER A 86 -10.96 -23.87 3.05
N ASP A 87 -10.65 -25.14 3.24
CA ASP A 87 -9.33 -25.72 3.00
C ASP A 87 -9.09 -25.88 1.47
N GLY A 88 -8.72 -24.79 0.81
CA GLY A 88 -8.27 -24.81 -0.59
C GLY A 88 -6.84 -25.36 -0.74
N CYS A 89 -6.43 -25.70 -1.97
CA CYS A 89 -5.14 -26.37 -2.28
C CYS A 89 -3.86 -25.70 -1.73
N LEU A 90 -3.88 -24.39 -1.48
CA LEU A 90 -2.76 -23.62 -0.89
C LEU A 90 -3.01 -23.18 0.57
N GLY A 91 -4.22 -23.40 1.09
CA GLY A 91 -4.63 -23.16 2.47
C GLY A 91 -4.18 -21.82 3.08
N ARG A 92 -4.00 -21.84 4.41
CA ARG A 92 -3.50 -20.70 5.21
C ARG A 92 -2.06 -20.32 4.90
N THR A 93 -1.23 -21.31 4.57
CA THR A 93 0.20 -21.12 4.30
C THR A 93 0.42 -20.33 3.01
N GLY A 94 -0.36 -20.62 1.96
CA GLY A 94 -0.30 -19.89 0.69
C GLY A 94 -0.69 -18.42 0.81
N ALA A 95 -1.76 -18.11 1.57
CA ALA A 95 -2.16 -16.73 1.82
C ALA A 95 -1.06 -15.91 2.53
N ARG A 96 -0.35 -16.54 3.48
CA ARG A 96 0.79 -15.91 4.18
C ARG A 96 1.99 -15.71 3.27
N ILE A 97 2.35 -16.71 2.46
CA ILE A 97 3.45 -16.60 1.49
C ILE A 97 3.14 -15.51 0.46
N TRP A 98 1.91 -15.46 -0.04
CA TRP A 98 1.46 -14.43 -0.98
C TRP A 98 1.59 -13.02 -0.39
N LEU A 99 1.11 -12.82 0.85
CA LEU A 99 1.28 -11.56 1.56
C LEU A 99 2.74 -11.21 1.83
N PHE A 100 3.55 -12.20 2.19
CA PHE A 100 4.98 -12.00 2.43
C PHE A 100 5.69 -11.53 1.16
N ILE A 101 5.44 -12.17 0.02
CA ILE A 101 5.97 -11.74 -1.29
C ILE A 101 5.48 -10.34 -1.63
N GLY A 102 4.21 -10.04 -1.40
CA GLY A 102 3.65 -8.70 -1.59
C GLY A 102 4.41 -7.63 -0.79
N PHE A 103 4.64 -7.87 0.52
CA PHE A 103 5.43 -6.95 1.34
C PHE A 103 6.90 -6.85 0.91
N MET A 104 7.54 -7.96 0.51
CA MET A 104 8.90 -7.92 -0.03
C MET A 104 9.00 -7.05 -1.29
N LEU A 105 8.05 -7.19 -2.22
CA LEU A 105 7.99 -6.36 -3.43
C LEU A 105 7.74 -4.89 -3.09
N MET A 106 6.88 -4.61 -2.11
CA MET A 106 6.59 -3.26 -1.64
C MET A 106 7.82 -2.57 -1.02
N PHE A 107 8.52 -3.24 -0.10
CA PHE A 107 9.73 -2.68 0.50
C PHE A 107 10.89 -2.62 -0.51
N GLY A 108 11.03 -3.63 -1.36
CA GLY A 108 12.06 -3.68 -2.40
C GLY A 108 11.94 -2.52 -3.40
N SER A 109 10.72 -2.23 -3.85
CA SER A 109 10.45 -1.07 -4.72
C SER A 109 10.69 0.26 -4.02
N LEU A 110 10.29 0.42 -2.75
CA LEU A 110 10.58 1.63 -1.99
C LEU A 110 12.09 1.88 -1.84
N ILE A 111 12.87 0.86 -1.47
CA ILE A 111 14.32 0.94 -1.33
C ILE A 111 14.98 1.24 -2.69
N ALA A 112 14.54 0.57 -3.76
CA ALA A 112 15.04 0.82 -5.11
C ALA A 112 14.76 2.26 -5.56
N SER A 113 13.58 2.80 -5.27
CA SER A 113 13.24 4.20 -5.59
C SER A 113 14.12 5.21 -4.83
N MET A 114 14.48 4.90 -3.58
CA MET A 114 15.41 5.69 -2.78
C MET A 114 16.82 5.68 -3.40
N TRP A 115 17.27 4.51 -3.86
CA TRP A 115 18.53 4.38 -4.57
C TRP A 115 18.54 5.16 -5.89
N ILE A 116 17.46 5.12 -6.67
CA ILE A 116 17.33 5.90 -7.91
C ILE A 116 17.46 7.40 -7.61
N LEU A 117 16.75 7.92 -6.61
CA LEU A 117 16.81 9.32 -6.21
C LEU A 117 18.25 9.75 -5.88
N PHE A 118 18.90 9.07 -4.94
CA PHE A 118 20.22 9.49 -4.49
C PHE A 118 21.34 9.11 -5.46
N GLY A 119 21.35 7.86 -5.93
CA GLY A 119 22.43 7.28 -6.71
C GLY A 119 22.44 7.68 -8.19
N ALA A 120 21.27 7.87 -8.80
CA ALA A 120 21.19 8.24 -10.23
C ALA A 120 21.06 9.76 -10.45
N TYR A 121 20.47 10.49 -9.51
CA TYR A 121 20.19 11.91 -9.68
C TYR A 121 21.01 12.83 -8.76
N VAL A 122 20.96 12.63 -7.44
CA VAL A 122 21.64 13.54 -6.49
C VAL A 122 23.16 13.50 -6.63
N THR A 123 23.78 12.31 -6.67
CA THR A 123 25.24 12.17 -6.79
C THR A 123 25.78 12.61 -8.15
N GLN A 124 24.96 12.50 -9.21
CA GLN A 124 25.34 12.86 -10.58
C GLN A 124 25.17 14.36 -10.88
N ASN A 125 24.68 15.16 -9.91
CA ASN A 125 24.36 16.58 -10.09
C ASN A 125 23.46 16.86 -11.32
N THR A 126 22.57 15.92 -11.66
CA THR A 126 21.57 16.09 -12.71
C THR A 126 20.30 16.69 -12.12
N ASN A 127 19.30 16.98 -12.96
CA ASN A 127 18.02 17.48 -12.47
C ASN A 127 17.36 16.41 -11.58
N VAL A 128 17.15 16.73 -10.30
CA VAL A 128 16.70 15.78 -9.27
C VAL A 128 15.20 15.47 -9.35
N TYR A 129 14.43 16.27 -10.08
CA TYR A 129 12.98 16.15 -10.15
C TYR A 129 12.48 14.75 -10.58
N PRO A 130 13.01 14.09 -11.63
CA PRO A 130 12.56 12.76 -12.01
C PRO A 130 12.84 11.70 -10.93
N GLY A 131 13.97 11.82 -10.23
CA GLY A 131 14.28 10.96 -9.09
C GLY A 131 13.29 11.14 -7.94
N LEU A 132 12.90 12.38 -7.65
CA LEU A 132 11.86 12.68 -6.64
C LEU A 132 10.51 12.12 -7.06
N ALA A 133 10.13 12.25 -8.33
CA ALA A 133 8.87 11.72 -8.85
C ALA A 133 8.77 10.19 -8.67
N VAL A 134 9.83 9.45 -9.01
CA VAL A 134 9.89 7.99 -8.81
C VAL A 134 9.81 7.63 -7.33
N PHE A 135 10.52 8.35 -6.47
CA PHE A 135 10.46 8.13 -5.01
C PHE A 135 9.07 8.40 -4.45
N PHE A 136 8.48 9.56 -4.76
CA PHE A 136 7.14 9.93 -4.28
C PHE A 136 6.06 8.99 -4.81
N GLN A 137 6.15 8.52 -6.06
CA GLN A 137 5.24 7.49 -6.57
C GLN A 137 5.26 6.24 -5.67
N ASN A 138 6.44 5.69 -5.38
CA ASN A 138 6.57 4.48 -4.55
C ASN A 138 6.15 4.72 -3.11
N ALA A 139 6.50 5.88 -2.53
CA ALA A 139 6.10 6.24 -1.17
C ALA A 139 4.57 6.41 -1.03
N LEU A 140 3.92 7.07 -1.99
CA LEU A 140 2.47 7.26 -1.97
C LEU A 140 1.72 5.94 -2.16
N ILE A 141 2.18 5.06 -3.05
CA ILE A 141 1.61 3.72 -3.22
C ILE A 141 1.84 2.86 -1.97
N PHE A 142 3.00 2.98 -1.32
CA PHE A 142 3.28 2.32 -0.04
C PHE A 142 2.27 2.74 1.04
N PHE A 143 2.07 4.04 1.25
CA PHE A 143 1.09 4.54 2.24
C PHE A 143 -0.34 4.18 1.85
N SER A 144 -0.68 4.26 0.56
CA SER A 144 -1.97 3.79 0.05
C SER A 144 -2.23 2.33 0.41
N THR A 145 -1.21 1.48 0.24
CA THR A 145 -1.30 0.05 0.59
C THR A 145 -1.56 -0.15 2.08
N LEU A 146 -0.80 0.53 2.95
CA LEU A 146 -0.96 0.41 4.40
C LEU A 146 -2.32 0.94 4.87
N ILE A 147 -2.77 2.07 4.34
CA ILE A 147 -4.05 2.67 4.71
C ILE A 147 -5.21 1.80 4.24
N TYR A 148 -5.15 1.25 3.03
CA TYR A 148 -6.20 0.34 2.55
C TYR A 148 -6.23 -0.95 3.36
N LYS A 149 -5.06 -1.55 3.64
CA LYS A 149 -4.94 -2.83 4.33
C LYS A 149 -5.31 -2.77 5.82
N PHE A 150 -4.82 -1.75 6.52
CA PHE A 150 -4.94 -1.63 7.99
C PHE A 150 -6.01 -0.61 8.43
N GLY A 151 -6.37 0.34 7.57
CA GLY A 151 -7.42 1.32 7.88
C GLY A 151 -8.83 0.74 7.80
N ARG A 152 -9.01 -0.36 7.04
CA ARG A 152 -10.29 -1.05 6.92
C ARG A 152 -10.46 -2.12 8.00
N THR A 153 -11.62 -2.11 8.64
CA THR A 153 -12.18 -3.28 9.33
C THR A 153 -12.80 -4.19 8.29
N GLU A 154 -12.27 -5.40 8.16
CA GLU A 154 -13.05 -6.48 7.57
C GLU A 154 -13.95 -7.00 8.69
N GLU A 155 -15.20 -6.57 8.70
CA GLU A 155 -16.20 -7.23 9.51
C GLU A 155 -16.33 -8.65 8.97
N LEU A 156 -15.94 -9.63 9.79
CA LEU A 156 -16.32 -11.01 9.55
C LEU A 156 -17.85 -11.01 9.61
N TRP A 157 -18.49 -11.14 8.46
CA TRP A 157 -19.82 -11.73 8.43
C TRP A 157 -19.66 -13.09 9.11
N GLY A 158 -20.29 -13.22 10.29
CA GLY A 158 -20.29 -14.45 11.08
C GLY A 158 -20.83 -15.63 10.30
#